data_AF-A0A941RY82-F1
#
_entry.id   AF-A0A941RY82-F1
#
_cell.length_a   1.000
_cell.length_b   1.000
_cell.length_c   1.000
_cell.angle_alpha   90.00
_cell.angle_beta   90.00
_cell.angle_gamma   90.00
#
_symmetry.space_group_name_H-M   'P 1'
#
loop_
_entity.id
_entity.type
_entity.pdbx_description
1 polymer ?
#
loop_
_entity_poly.entity_id
_entity_poly.type
_entity_poly.pdbx_seq_one_letter_code
_entity_poly.pdbx_strand_id
1 'polypeptide(L)'
;MGPPKINSFDSMVQILFFSGWKELAAVLGGFLALMVILLIVGKVPLSYNVRNLFVRWKTTVMTGLAFTLVVALMTVMLAFVNGMYRLTEKSGQPDNVIVLSEGATDESFSVLTFVDSADIERE
;
A
#
# COMPACT_ATOMS: atom_id res chain seq x y z
N MET A 1 -28.83 -25.38 -24.02
CA MET A 1 -28.17 -24.54 -23.00
C MET A 1 -26.71 -24.94 -22.99
N GLY A 2 -25.86 -24.23 -23.73
CA GLY A 2 -24.44 -24.58 -23.83
C GLY A 2 -23.73 -24.29 -22.50
N PRO A 3 -22.66 -25.04 -22.15
CA PRO A 3 -21.88 -24.73 -20.95
C PRO A 3 -21.31 -23.30 -21.07
N PRO A 4 -21.24 -22.54 -19.97
CA PRO A 4 -20.74 -21.17 -19.99
C PRO A 4 -19.31 -21.16 -20.56
N LYS A 5 -19.06 -20.29 -21.55
CA LYS A 5 -17.71 -20.06 -22.06
C LYS A 5 -16.89 -19.42 -20.94
N ILE A 6 -16.03 -20.20 -20.32
CA ILE A 6 -15.06 -19.70 -19.33
C ILE A 6 -14.01 -18.95 -20.12
N ASN A 7 -13.95 -17.63 -19.95
CA ASN A 7 -13.00 -16.79 -20.68
C ASN A 7 -11.60 -17.13 -20.17
N SER A 8 -10.59 -17.20 -21.06
CA SER A 8 -9.19 -17.47 -20.68
C SER A 8 -8.70 -16.57 -19.54
N PHE A 9 -9.20 -15.33 -19.50
CA PHE A 9 -8.91 -14.35 -18.46
C PHE A 9 -9.45 -14.76 -17.08
N ASP A 10 -10.67 -15.30 -17.01
CA ASP A 10 -11.29 -15.76 -15.75
C ASP A 10 -10.52 -16.95 -15.16
N SER A 11 -10.05 -17.87 -16.02
CA SER A 11 -9.16 -18.95 -15.60
C SER A 11 -7.81 -18.45 -15.09
N MET A 12 -7.22 -17.41 -15.69
CA MET A 12 -5.94 -16.85 -15.23
C MET A 12 -6.07 -16.14 -13.89
N VAL A 13 -7.14 -15.37 -13.69
CA VAL A 13 -7.42 -14.70 -12.41
C VAL A 13 -7.68 -15.74 -11.31
N GLN A 14 -8.43 -16.81 -11.60
CA GLN A 14 -8.63 -17.90 -10.65
C GLN A 14 -7.34 -18.66 -10.34
N ILE A 15 -6.49 -18.92 -11.34
CA ILE A 15 -5.18 -19.57 -11.12
C ILE A 15 -4.29 -18.68 -10.26
N LEU A 16 -4.18 -17.38 -10.54
CA LEU A 16 -3.34 -16.47 -9.76
C LEU A 16 -3.81 -16.31 -8.31
N PHE A 17 -5.11 -16.06 -8.09
CA PHE A 17 -5.65 -15.87 -6.74
C PHE A 17 -5.75 -17.16 -5.93
N PHE A 18 -6.25 -18.26 -6.50
CA PHE A 18 -6.46 -19.50 -5.76
C PHE A 18 -5.21 -20.39 -5.69
N SER A 19 -4.29 -20.32 -6.66
CA SER A 19 -3.04 -21.09 -6.60
C SER A 19 -2.03 -20.41 -5.68
N GLY A 20 -1.81 -19.11 -5.83
CA GLY A 20 -0.80 -18.38 -5.03
C GLY A 20 -1.07 -18.44 -3.53
N TRP A 21 -2.34 -18.33 -3.13
CA TRP A 21 -2.73 -18.38 -1.71
C TRP A 21 -2.50 -19.75 -1.07
N LYS A 22 -2.69 -20.84 -1.83
CA LYS A 22 -2.45 -22.21 -1.35
C LYS A 22 -0.96 -22.48 -1.16
N GLU A 23 -0.11 -22.02 -2.08
CA GLU A 23 1.34 -22.14 -1.96
C GLU A 23 1.87 -21.33 -0.77
N LEU A 24 1.40 -20.10 -0.59
CA LEU A 24 1.75 -19.27 0.56
C LEU A 24 1.31 -19.93 1.88
N ALA A 25 0.09 -20.45 1.94
CA ALA A 25 -0.40 -21.17 3.12
C ALA A 25 0.39 -22.46 3.39
N ALA A 26 0.79 -23.19 2.34
CA ALA A 26 1.62 -24.40 2.47
C ALA A 26 3.03 -24.07 2.97
N VAL A 27 3.65 -23.00 2.46
CA VAL A 27 4.96 -22.52 2.93
C VAL A 27 4.88 -22.03 4.37
N LEU A 28 3.86 -21.25 4.73
CA LEU A 28 3.63 -20.80 6.10
C LEU A 28 3.37 -21.98 7.04
N GLY A 29 2.57 -22.96 6.61
CA GLY A 29 2.29 -24.18 7.37
C GLY A 29 3.54 -25.03 7.57
N GLY A 30 4.35 -25.20 6.53
CA GLY A 30 5.64 -25.90 6.60
C GLY A 30 6.64 -25.19 7.50
N PHE A 31 6.72 -23.86 7.42
CA PHE A 31 7.55 -23.04 8.28
C PHE A 31 7.11 -23.13 9.75
N LEU A 32 5.80 -23.07 10.02
CA LEU A 32 5.24 -23.27 11.36
C LEU A 32 5.52 -24.66 11.90
N ALA A 33 5.31 -25.70 11.09
CA ALA A 33 5.61 -27.09 11.48
C ALA A 33 7.10 -27.27 11.79
N LEU A 34 7.98 -26.71 10.96
CA LEU A 34 9.42 -26.73 11.17
C LEU A 34 9.81 -25.95 12.43
N MET A 35 9.19 -24.79 12.68
CA MET A 35 9.36 -24.03 13.93
C MET A 35 8.94 -24.84 15.16
N VAL A 36 7.79 -25.51 15.11
CA VAL A 36 7.31 -26.37 16.21
C VAL A 36 8.24 -27.55 16.44
N ILE A 37 8.70 -28.22 15.38
CA ILE A 37 9.68 -29.31 15.47
C ILE A 37 10.99 -28.80 16.07
N LEU A 38 11.48 -27.64 15.64
CA LEU A 38 12.68 -27.01 16.21
C LEU A 38 12.51 -26.66 17.68
N LEU A 39 11.33 -26.24 18.13
CA LEU A 39 11.05 -25.94 19.54
C LEU A 39 10.93 -27.19 20.41
N ILE A 40 10.51 -28.33 19.84
CA ILE A 40 10.41 -29.60 20.55
C ILE A 40 11.77 -30.32 20.61
N VAL A 41 12.52 -30.31 19.49
CA VAL A 41 13.81 -31.01 19.34
C VAL A 41 14.97 -30.17 19.87
N GLY A 42 14.99 -28.89 19.54
CA GLY A 42 15.92 -27.92 20.11
C GLY A 42 15.27 -27.31 21.33
N LYS A 43 15.86 -27.52 22.51
CA LYS A 43 15.51 -26.79 23.73
C LYS A 43 15.95 -25.32 23.60
N VAL A 44 15.47 -24.62 22.57
CA VAL A 44 15.67 -23.19 22.33
C VAL A 44 15.08 -22.51 23.54
N PRO A 45 15.90 -21.93 24.42
CA PRO A 45 15.37 -21.40 25.64
C PRO A 45 14.81 -20.01 25.36
N LEU A 46 13.64 -19.97 24.74
CA LEU A 46 12.85 -18.76 24.54
C LEU A 46 12.60 -18.08 25.89
N SER A 47 12.44 -18.86 26.96
CA SER A 47 12.33 -18.35 28.33
C SER A 47 13.57 -17.55 28.76
N TYR A 48 14.79 -17.92 28.35
CA TYR A 48 15.99 -17.12 28.66
C TYR A 48 16.02 -15.82 27.85
N ASN A 49 15.64 -15.84 26.57
CA ASN A 49 15.57 -14.62 25.76
C ASN A 49 14.54 -13.62 26.30
N VAL A 50 13.33 -14.09 26.65
CA VAL A 50 12.28 -13.25 27.23
C VAL A 50 12.72 -12.70 28.59
N ARG A 51 13.31 -13.55 29.44
CA ARG A 51 13.84 -13.10 30.73
C ARG A 51 14.97 -12.07 30.56
N ASN A 52 15.83 -12.23 29.56
CA ASN A 52 16.88 -11.27 29.23
C ASN A 52 16.33 -9.91 28.76
N LEU A 53 15.24 -9.90 28.01
CA LEU A 53 14.53 -8.67 27.61
C LEU A 53 14.00 -7.90 28.84
N PHE A 54 13.47 -8.60 29.84
CA PHE A 54 13.00 -8.00 31.10
C PHE A 54 14.15 -7.52 32.00
N VAL A 55 15.24 -8.28 32.08
CA VAL A 55 16.42 -7.89 32.89
C VAL A 55 17.11 -6.64 32.30
N ARG A 56 17.08 -6.46 30.98
CA ARG A 56 17.60 -5.27 30.27
C ARG A 56 16.50 -4.42 29.64
N TRP A 57 15.40 -4.20 30.37
CA TRP A 57 14.23 -3.46 29.88
C TRP A 57 14.57 -2.07 29.28
N LYS A 58 15.58 -1.38 29.81
CA LYS A 58 16.00 -0.06 29.31
C LYS A 58 16.45 -0.11 27.85
N THR A 59 17.33 -1.05 27.49
CA THR A 59 17.84 -1.16 26.11
C THR A 59 16.74 -1.62 25.16
N THR A 60 15.90 -2.56 25.58
CA THR A 60 14.75 -3.04 24.80
C THR A 60 13.72 -1.94 24.55
N VAL A 61 13.45 -1.08 25.55
CA VAL A 61 12.55 0.06 25.39
C VAL A 61 13.16 1.12 24.47
N MET A 62 14.46 1.38 24.54
CA MET A 62 15.11 2.33 23.61
C MET A 62 15.00 1.89 22.15
N THR A 63 15.23 0.60 21.85
CA THR A 63 15.05 0.08 20.49
C THR A 63 13.59 0.13 20.08
N GLY A 64 12.67 -0.31 20.94
CA GLY A 64 11.23 -0.24 20.68
C GLY A 64 10.73 1.19 20.42
N LEU A 65 11.23 2.17 21.17
CA LEU A 65 10.90 3.59 20.99
C LEU A 65 11.44 4.13 19.66
N ALA A 66 12.66 3.76 19.27
CA ALA A 66 13.22 4.17 17.98
C ALA A 66 12.33 3.70 16.82
N PHE A 67 11.92 2.42 16.81
CA PHE A 67 11.01 1.89 15.79
C PHE A 67 9.62 2.55 15.85
N THR A 68 9.06 2.72 17.05
CA THR A 68 7.75 3.36 17.23
C THR A 68 7.75 4.78 16.67
N LEU A 69 8.82 5.54 16.92
CA LEU A 69 8.96 6.89 16.40
C LEU A 69 9.01 6.90 14.87
N VAL A 70 9.80 6.02 14.25
CA VAL A 70 9.86 5.92 12.78
C VAL A 70 8.49 5.60 12.18
N VAL A 71 7.80 4.60 12.73
CA VAL A 71 6.45 4.21 12.26
C VAL A 71 5.44 5.34 12.48
N ALA A 72 5.51 6.04 13.61
CA ALA A 72 4.66 7.19 13.89
C ALA A 72 4.89 8.32 12.88
N LEU A 73 6.15 8.65 12.56
CA LEU A 73 6.48 9.64 11.54
C LEU A 73 5.92 9.26 10.17
N MET A 74 6.12 8.00 9.75
CA MET A 74 5.56 7.51 8.49
C MET A 74 4.03 7.64 8.47
N THR A 75 3.38 7.26 9.56
CA THR A 75 1.92 7.33 9.69
C THR A 75 1.42 8.77 9.63
N VAL A 76 2.09 9.69 10.34
CA VAL A 76 1.75 11.12 10.34
C VAL A 76 1.94 11.73 8.96
N MET A 77 3.02 11.41 8.25
CA MET A 77 3.23 11.91 6.89
C MET A 77 2.13 11.44 5.93
N LEU A 78 1.74 10.17 6.01
CA LEU A 78 0.64 9.65 5.19
C LEU A 78 -0.71 10.30 5.56
N ALA A 79 -0.99 10.47 6.85
CA ALA A 79 -2.18 11.14 7.33
C ALA A 79 -2.21 12.62 6.91
N PHE A 80 -1.07 13.30 6.92
CA PHE A 80 -0.91 14.67 6.47
C PHE A 80 -1.21 14.80 4.98
N VAL A 81 -0.64 13.94 4.15
CA VAL A 81 -0.91 13.90 2.70
C VAL A 81 -2.40 13.66 2.45
N ASN A 82 -3.03 12.71 3.15
CA ASN A 82 -4.47 12.48 3.05
C ASN A 82 -5.28 13.71 3.48
N GLY A 83 -4.84 14.38 4.55
CA GLY A 83 -5.43 15.63 5.02
C GLY A 83 -5.37 16.73 3.98
N MET A 84 -4.22 16.92 3.32
CA MET A 84 -4.05 17.89 2.24
C MET A 84 -5.02 17.62 1.08
N TYR A 85 -5.13 16.36 0.63
CA TYR A 85 -6.10 15.98 -0.41
C TYR A 85 -7.54 16.37 -0.03
N ARG A 86 -7.95 16.08 1.22
CA ARG A 86 -9.30 16.42 1.71
C ARG A 86 -9.54 17.93 1.82
N LEU A 87 -8.50 18.71 2.14
CA LEU A 87 -8.61 20.17 2.21
C LEU A 87 -8.72 20.77 0.80
N THR A 88 -7.90 20.29 -0.14
CA THR A 88 -7.91 20.78 -1.52
C THR A 88 -9.20 20.41 -2.25
N GLU A 89 -9.72 19.19 -2.06
CA GLU A 89 -11.01 18.76 -2.61
C GLU A 89 -12.16 19.69 -2.18
N LYS A 90 -12.18 20.10 -0.91
CA LYS A 90 -13.21 21.01 -0.39
C LYS A 90 -13.03 22.47 -0.77
N SER A 91 -11.82 22.88 -1.15
CA SER A 91 -11.54 24.27 -1.53
C SER A 91 -11.88 24.59 -2.99
N GLY A 92 -12.12 23.57 -3.83
CA GLY A 92 -12.50 23.76 -5.22
C GLY A 92 -13.93 24.30 -5.35
N GLN A 93 -14.12 25.33 -6.18
CA GLN A 93 -15.44 25.79 -6.61
C GLN A 93 -15.89 24.94 -7.81
N PRO A 94 -17.03 24.21 -7.75
CA PRO A 94 -17.51 23.36 -8.85
C PRO A 94 -17.71 24.07 -10.19
N ASP A 95 -17.90 25.40 -10.20
CA ASP A 95 -18.09 26.18 -11.42
C ASP A 95 -16.76 26.61 -12.09
N ASN A 96 -15.60 26.29 -11.50
CA ASN A 96 -14.31 26.66 -12.08
C ASN A 96 -13.82 25.59 -13.06
N VAL A 97 -13.76 25.94 -14.35
CA VAL A 97 -13.29 25.05 -15.42
C VAL A 97 -11.82 25.34 -15.72
N ILE A 98 -10.98 24.30 -15.77
CA ILE A 98 -9.57 24.42 -16.14
C ILE A 98 -9.42 23.92 -17.58
N VAL A 99 -8.93 24.78 -18.46
CA VAL A 99 -8.65 24.48 -19.87
C VAL A 99 -7.14 24.40 -20.07
N LEU A 100 -6.67 23.30 -20.65
CA LEU A 100 -5.27 23.03 -20.93
C LEU A 100 -5.08 22.95 -22.45
N SER A 101 -3.95 23.47 -22.96
CA SER A 101 -3.60 23.29 -24.37
C SER A 101 -3.36 21.80 -24.68
N GLU A 102 -3.65 21.38 -25.91
CA GLU A 102 -3.49 19.99 -26.32
C GLU A 102 -2.04 19.51 -26.10
N GLY A 103 -1.88 18.39 -25.38
CA GLY A 103 -0.56 17.82 -25.06
C GLY A 103 0.11 18.36 -23.79
N ALA A 104 -0.48 19.33 -23.08
CA ALA A 104 0.04 19.80 -21.79
C ALA A 104 -0.32 18.84 -20.65
N THR A 105 0.68 18.41 -19.86
CA THR A 105 0.50 17.49 -18.72
C THR A 105 0.18 18.20 -17.40
N ASP A 106 0.38 19.52 -17.36
CA ASP A 106 0.16 20.36 -16.19
C ASP A 106 -0.04 21.82 -16.64
N GLU A 107 -0.64 22.64 -15.78
CA GLU A 107 -0.91 24.06 -16.05
C GLU A 107 0.36 24.86 -16.36
N SER A 108 1.49 24.43 -15.79
CA SER A 108 2.80 25.07 -15.97
C SER A 108 3.35 24.98 -17.41
N PHE A 109 2.94 23.97 -18.18
CA PHE A 109 3.34 23.80 -19.58
C PHE A 109 2.22 24.15 -20.57
N SER A 110 1.08 24.63 -20.07
CA SER A 110 -0.06 25.01 -20.89
C SER A 110 0.15 26.38 -21.52
N VAL A 111 0.11 26.46 -22.84
CA VAL A 111 0.17 27.72 -23.58
C VAL A 111 -0.99 27.75 -24.56
N LEU A 112 -2.00 28.56 -24.23
CA LEU A 112 -3.15 28.80 -25.10
C LEU A 112 -2.85 30.02 -25.98
N THR A 113 -2.77 29.83 -27.29
CA THR A 113 -2.63 30.94 -28.24
C THR A 113 -4.03 31.43 -28.64
N PHE A 114 -4.16 32.69 -29.06
CA PHE A 114 -5.44 33.30 -29.45
C PHE A 114 -6.24 32.48 -30.49
N VAL A 115 -5.55 31.73 -31.35
CA VAL A 115 -6.16 30.81 -32.32
C VAL A 115 -6.89 29.66 -31.62
N ASP A 116 -6.30 29.06 -30.59
CA ASP A 116 -6.87 27.91 -29.87
C ASP A 116 -8.08 28.32 -29.01
N SER A 117 -8.08 29.54 -28.47
CA SER A 117 -9.23 30.07 -27.71
C SER A 117 -10.46 30.33 -28.58
N ALA A 118 -10.29 30.63 -29.87
CA ALA A 118 -11.38 30.91 -30.79
C ALA A 118 -12.19 29.66 -31.16
N ASP A 119 -11.59 28.48 -31.04
CA ASP A 119 -12.27 27.20 -31.28
C ASP A 119 -13.11 26.75 -30.07
N ILE A 120 -12.74 27.15 -28.84
CA ILE A 120 -13.52 26.85 -27.62
C ILE A 120 -14.78 27.71 -27.52
N GLU A 121 -14.80 28.93 -28.09
CA GLU A 121 -15.99 29.79 -28.12
C GLU A 121 -17.03 29.32 -29.16
N ARG A 122 -16.65 28.47 -30.12
CA ARG A 122 -17.52 27.99 -31.21
C ARG A 122 -18.26 26.69 -30.92
N GLU A 123 -17.90 25.94 -29.88
CA GLU A 123 -18.59 24.73 -29.42
C GLU A 123 -19.52 25.02 -28.23
#